data_AF-A0A2T9YR53-F1
#
_entry.id   AF-A0A2T9YR53-F1
#
_cell.length_a   1.000
_cell.length_b   1.000
_cell.length_c   1.000
_cell.angle_alpha   90.00
_cell.angle_beta   90.00
_cell.angle_gamma   90.00
#
_symmetry.space_group_name_H-M   'P 1'
#
loop_
_entity.id
_entity.type
_entity.pdbx_description
1 polymer ?
#
loop_
_entity_poly.entity_id
_entity_poly.type
_entity_poly.pdbx_seq_one_letter_code
_entity_poly.pdbx_strand_id
1 'polypeptide(L)'
;MLPTFFSSSFGFVLTAICWGCTNPFIKAGAVGIQNIKKTSFLEQLFFEFVFLVTNWKYVLPLLLNLSGSAVYYLTLADADITIAVPIVNSLALAFTQLVEIFIFNKVSSKAELLGICIVIAGVFLCIND
;
A
#
# COMPACT_ATOMS: atom_id res chain seq x y z
N MET A 1 1.27 -19.78 21.71
CA MET A 1 1.84 -18.42 21.77
C MET A 1 2.86 -18.19 20.65
N LEU A 2 3.89 -19.02 20.47
CA LEU A 2 4.77 -18.94 19.28
C LEU A 2 4.06 -19.13 17.91
N PRO A 3 3.17 -20.13 17.71
CA PRO A 3 2.56 -20.37 16.40
C PRO A 3 1.64 -19.24 15.92
N THR A 4 0.97 -18.58 16.86
CA THR A 4 0.06 -17.45 16.60
C THR A 4 0.86 -16.18 16.29
N PHE A 5 1.96 -15.92 16.99
CA PHE A 5 2.83 -14.76 16.71
C PHE A 5 3.44 -14.81 15.30
N PHE A 6 4.02 -15.95 14.90
CA PHE A 6 4.57 -16.13 13.54
C PHE A 6 3.48 -16.03 12.46
N SER A 7 2.26 -16.47 12.77
CA SER A 7 1.11 -16.30 11.87
C SER A 7 0.73 -14.82 11.71
N SER A 8 0.79 -14.04 12.80
CA SER A 8 0.50 -12.61 12.79
C SER A 8 1.54 -11.79 12.02
N SER A 9 2.84 -12.04 12.23
CA SER A 9 3.91 -11.36 11.49
C SER A 9 3.83 -11.65 9.98
N PHE A 10 3.51 -12.89 9.61
CA PHE A 10 3.31 -13.26 8.20
C PHE A 10 2.13 -12.51 7.57
N GLY A 11 1.00 -12.39 8.28
CA GLY A 11 -0.16 -11.63 7.82
C GLY A 11 0.13 -10.13 7.67
N PHE A 12 0.97 -9.54 8.53
CA PHE A 12 1.43 -8.16 8.40
C PHE A 12 2.30 -7.94 7.16
N VAL A 13 3.26 -8.83 6.91
CA VAL A 13 4.08 -8.77 5.70
C VAL A 13 3.22 -8.94 4.44
N LEU A 14 2.28 -9.89 4.45
CA LEU A 14 1.38 -10.12 3.32
C LEU A 14 0.48 -8.91 3.04
N THR A 15 -0.06 -8.29 4.08
CA THR A 15 -0.84 -7.05 3.98
C THR A 15 0.02 -5.92 3.40
N ALA A 16 1.24 -5.75 3.92
CA ALA A 16 2.16 -4.72 3.45
C ALA A 16 2.55 -4.91 1.98
N ILE A 17 2.77 -6.15 1.53
CA ILE A 17 3.01 -6.47 0.12
C ILE A 17 1.77 -6.12 -0.72
N CYS A 18 0.59 -6.54 -0.26
CA CYS A 18 -0.67 -6.30 -0.98
C CYS A 18 -0.90 -4.79 -1.19
N TRP A 19 -0.80 -3.99 -0.12
CA TRP A 19 -0.95 -2.55 -0.18
C TRP A 19 0.18 -1.88 -0.95
N GLY A 20 1.43 -2.20 -0.59
CA GLY A 20 2.61 -1.59 -1.16
C GLY A 20 2.75 -1.85 -2.65
N CYS A 21 2.45 -3.05 -3.13
CA CYS A 21 2.52 -3.36 -4.54
C CYS A 21 1.39 -2.74 -5.34
N THR A 22 0.18 -2.62 -4.80
CA THR A 22 -0.97 -2.09 -5.53
C THR A 22 -0.98 -0.56 -5.61
N ASN A 23 -0.46 0.13 -4.58
CA ASN A 23 -0.43 1.59 -4.49
C ASN A 23 0.15 2.29 -5.73
N PRO A 24 1.32 1.88 -6.29
CA PRO A 24 1.85 2.47 -7.52
C PRO A 24 0.93 2.30 -8.73
N PHE A 25 0.27 1.14 -8.87
CA PHE A 25 -0.68 0.91 -9.96
C PHE A 25 -1.96 1.72 -9.80
N ILE A 26 -2.47 1.89 -8.57
CA ILE A 26 -3.59 2.80 -8.28
C ILE A 26 -3.21 4.22 -8.72
N LYS A 27 -2.02 4.68 -8.34
CA LYS A 27 -1.49 6.00 -8.70
C LYS A 27 -1.36 6.17 -10.21
N ALA A 28 -0.87 5.15 -10.90
CA ALA A 28 -0.75 5.13 -12.36
C ALA A 28 -2.12 5.09 -13.05
N GLY A 29 -3.09 4.35 -12.53
CA GLY A 29 -4.46 4.29 -13.02
C GLY A 29 -5.24 5.60 -12.80
N ALA A 30 -4.85 6.41 -11.81
CA ALA A 30 -5.45 7.72 -11.57
C ALA A 30 -4.87 8.83 -12.47
N VAL A 31 -3.79 8.57 -13.23
CA VAL A 31 -3.20 9.57 -14.13
C VAL A 31 -4.24 10.02 -15.16
N GLY A 32 -4.48 11.34 -15.21
CA GLY A 32 -5.44 11.95 -16.12
C GLY A 32 -6.73 12.43 -15.44
N ILE A 33 -6.95 12.07 -14.16
CA ILE A 33 -8.09 12.58 -13.39
C ILE A 33 -8.08 14.12 -13.33
N GLN A 34 -6.90 14.75 -13.19
CA GLN A 34 -6.74 16.20 -13.16
C GLN A 34 -7.14 16.93 -14.47
N ASN A 35 -7.34 16.20 -15.56
CA ASN A 35 -7.79 16.77 -16.84
C ASN A 35 -9.31 16.96 -16.86
N ILE A 36 -10.05 16.38 -15.91
CA ILE A 36 -11.49 16.53 -15.79
C ILE A 36 -11.77 17.85 -15.07
N LYS A 37 -12.13 18.88 -15.84
CA LYS A 37 -12.53 20.18 -15.29
C LYS A 37 -13.99 20.45 -15.63
N LYS A 38 -14.81 20.63 -14.59
CA LYS A 38 -16.22 20.99 -14.69
C LYS A 38 -16.48 22.28 -13.91
N THR A 39 -17.54 22.98 -14.28
CA THR A 39 -17.93 24.26 -13.67
C THR A 39 -18.58 24.08 -12.30
N SER A 40 -19.27 22.95 -12.10
CA SER A 40 -19.92 22.59 -10.84
C SER A 40 -19.12 21.53 -10.09
N PHE A 41 -19.04 21.68 -8.76
CA PHE A 41 -18.38 20.73 -7.86
C PHE A 41 -18.99 19.31 -7.97
N LEU A 42 -20.33 19.21 -8.01
CA LEU A 42 -21.01 17.92 -8.08
C LEU A 42 -20.74 17.21 -9.41
N GLU A 43 -20.73 17.97 -10.51
CA GLU A 43 -20.38 17.42 -11.81
C GLU A 43 -18.91 16.97 -11.85
N GLN A 44 -18.00 17.78 -11.32
CA GLN A 44 -16.58 17.42 -11.25
C GLN A 44 -16.40 16.09 -10.51
N LEU A 45 -16.98 15.97 -9.31
CA LEU A 45 -16.89 14.76 -8.50
C LEU A 45 -17.50 13.54 -9.20
N PHE A 46 -18.65 13.71 -9.85
CA PHE A 46 -19.30 12.63 -10.60
C PHE A 46 -18.42 12.15 -11.77
N PHE A 47 -17.88 13.06 -12.58
CA PHE A 47 -17.05 12.69 -13.72
C PHE A 47 -15.69 12.11 -13.31
N GLU A 48 -15.07 12.63 -12.25
CA GLU A 48 -13.86 12.06 -11.66
C GLU A 48 -14.12 10.65 -11.13
N PHE A 49 -15.24 10.44 -10.43
CA PHE A 49 -15.63 9.12 -9.96
C PHE A 49 -15.87 8.15 -11.12
N VAL A 50 -16.65 8.56 -12.14
CA VAL A 50 -16.90 7.75 -13.34
C VAL A 50 -15.59 7.39 -14.05
N PHE A 51 -14.65 8.33 -14.18
CA PHE A 51 -13.33 8.07 -14.75
C PHE A 51 -12.56 6.98 -14.00
N LEU A 52 -12.54 7.06 -12.67
CA LEU A 52 -11.84 6.08 -11.84
C LEU A 52 -12.48 4.69 -11.91
N VAL A 53 -13.81 4.59 -11.78
CA VAL A 53 -14.51 3.29 -11.77
C VAL A 53 -14.61 2.64 -13.15
N THR A 54 -14.49 3.40 -14.23
CA THR A 54 -14.43 2.86 -15.60
C THR A 54 -13.01 2.47 -16.01
N ASN A 55 -11.98 2.91 -15.29
CA ASN A 55 -10.60 2.55 -15.56
C ASN A 55 -10.22 1.23 -14.87
N TRP A 56 -10.22 0.13 -15.62
CA TRP A 56 -9.83 -1.19 -15.10
C TRP A 56 -8.42 -1.22 -14.50
N LYS A 57 -7.49 -0.39 -14.99
CA LYS A 57 -6.12 -0.27 -14.45
C LYS A 57 -6.08 0.39 -13.07
N TYR A 58 -7.16 1.08 -12.68
CA TYR A 58 -7.36 1.62 -11.34
C TYR A 58 -8.17 0.66 -10.47
N VAL A 59 -9.30 0.14 -10.99
CA VAL A 59 -10.22 -0.72 -10.23
C VAL A 59 -9.58 -2.03 -9.79
N LEU A 60 -8.83 -2.72 -10.67
CA LEU A 60 -8.22 -4.00 -10.30
C LEU A 60 -7.20 -3.85 -9.14
N PRO A 61 -6.22 -2.92 -9.20
CA PRO A 61 -5.35 -2.67 -8.05
C PRO A 61 -6.09 -2.22 -6.80
N LEU A 62 -7.15 -1.41 -6.94
CA LEU A 62 -7.94 -0.94 -5.80
C LEU A 62 -8.67 -2.09 -5.08
N LEU A 63 -9.27 -3.02 -5.83
CA LEU A 63 -9.94 -4.18 -5.25
C LEU A 63 -8.95 -5.10 -4.53
N LEU A 64 -7.76 -5.30 -5.12
CA LEU A 64 -6.69 -6.04 -4.45
C LEU A 64 -6.24 -5.31 -3.17
N ASN A 65 -6.05 -3.99 -3.22
CA ASN A 65 -5.68 -3.20 -2.05
C ASN A 65 -6.71 -3.33 -0.90
N LEU A 66 -8.01 -3.24 -1.23
CA LEU A 66 -9.12 -3.46 -0.30
C LEU A 66 -9.12 -4.87 0.30
N SER A 67 -8.75 -5.89 -0.49
CA SER A 67 -8.62 -7.26 0.01
C SER A 67 -7.52 -7.41 1.07
N GLY A 68 -6.44 -6.61 0.96
CA GLY A 68 -5.39 -6.53 1.98
C GLY A 68 -5.93 -6.13 3.35
N SER A 69 -6.96 -5.28 3.40
CA SER A 69 -7.62 -4.90 4.67
C SER A 69 -8.35 -6.07 5.34
N ALA A 70 -8.89 -7.02 4.56
CA ALA A 70 -9.50 -8.23 5.13
C ALA A 70 -8.45 -9.14 5.77
N VAL A 71 -7.31 -9.33 5.10
CA VAL A 71 -6.15 -10.07 5.65
C VAL A 71 -5.65 -9.38 6.91
N TYR A 72 -5.50 -8.06 6.88
CA TYR A 72 -5.08 -7.27 8.04
C TYR A 72 -6.03 -7.46 9.23
N TYR A 73 -7.34 -7.34 9.00
CA TYR A 73 -8.34 -7.46 10.07
C TYR A 73 -8.36 -8.85 10.70
N LEU A 74 -8.23 -9.92 9.90
CA LEU A 74 -8.14 -11.29 10.40
C LEU A 74 -6.86 -11.54 11.21
N THR A 75 -5.77 -10.88 10.84
CA THR A 75 -4.46 -11.01 11.50
C THR A 75 -4.38 -10.16 12.78
N LEU A 76 -5.11 -9.05 12.84
CA LEU A 76 -5.11 -8.11 13.97
C LEU A 76 -5.77 -8.68 15.23
N ALA A 77 -6.59 -9.73 15.10
CA ALA A 77 -7.27 -10.37 16.23
C ALA A 77 -6.29 -10.91 17.31
N ASP A 78 -5.06 -11.23 16.91
CA ASP A 78 -4.06 -11.89 17.76
C ASP A 78 -2.84 -11.00 18.11
N ALA A 79 -2.84 -9.71 17.75
CA ALA A 79 -1.66 -8.84 17.87
C ALA A 79 -1.97 -7.40 18.33
N ASP A 80 -1.03 -6.79 19.05
CA ASP A 80 -1.18 -5.41 19.55
C ASP A 80 -1.21 -4.40 18.39
N ILE A 81 -2.37 -3.74 18.25
CA ILE A 81 -2.67 -2.76 17.20
C ILE A 81 -1.62 -1.64 17.16
N THR A 82 -1.10 -1.25 18.33
CA THR A 82 -0.10 -0.20 18.52
C THR A 82 1.21 -0.48 17.78
N ILE A 83 1.59 -1.75 17.64
CA ILE A 83 2.82 -2.18 16.96
C ILE A 83 2.52 -2.59 15.51
N ALA A 84 1.36 -3.22 15.28
CA ALA A 84 0.94 -3.70 13.96
C ALA A 84 0.79 -2.56 12.93
N VAL A 85 0.16 -1.45 13.32
CA VAL A 85 -0.13 -0.33 12.39
C VAL A 85 1.16 0.33 11.87
N PRO A 86 2.14 0.72 12.72
CA PRO A 86 3.40 1.29 12.24
C PRO A 86 4.21 0.33 11.36
N ILE A 87 4.25 -0.97 11.71
CA ILE A 87 5.00 -1.97 10.94
C ILE A 87 4.43 -2.12 9.52
N VAL A 88 3.12 -2.38 9.40
CA VAL A 88 2.48 -2.63 8.10
C VAL A 88 2.56 -1.39 7.21
N ASN A 89 2.30 -0.20 7.75
CA ASN A 89 2.37 1.04 6.96
C ASN A 89 3.78 1.36 6.48
N SER A 90 4.79 1.21 7.34
CA SER A 90 6.19 1.47 6.97
C SER A 90 6.65 0.48 5.90
N LEU A 91 6.32 -0.80 6.06
CA LEU A 91 6.69 -1.83 5.10
C LEU A 91 5.92 -1.68 3.77
N ALA A 92 4.65 -1.27 3.81
CA ALA A 92 3.87 -0.94 2.61
C ALA A 92 4.50 0.23 1.83
N LEU A 93 5.00 1.26 2.53
CA LEU A 93 5.73 2.36 1.89
C LEU A 93 7.02 1.87 1.24
N ALA A 94 7.79 1.02 1.93
CA ALA A 94 8.99 0.42 1.38
C ALA A 94 8.70 -0.36 0.09
N PHE A 95 7.68 -1.23 0.10
CA PHE A 95 7.26 -1.97 -1.09
C PHE A 95 6.72 -1.06 -2.21
N THR A 96 5.98 -0.01 -1.86
CA THR A 96 5.52 1.02 -2.83
C THR A 96 6.71 1.61 -3.58
N GLN A 97 7.71 2.08 -2.86
CA GLN A 97 8.90 2.68 -3.46
C GLN A 97 9.69 1.66 -4.29
N LEU A 98 9.82 0.40 -3.83
CA LEU A 98 10.47 -0.66 -4.59
C LEU A 98 9.74 -0.93 -5.92
N VAL A 99 8.42 -1.03 -5.92
CA VAL A 99 7.63 -1.22 -7.14
C VAL A 99 7.72 0.00 -8.07
N GLU A 100 7.69 1.22 -7.53
CA GLU A 100 7.91 2.43 -8.34
C GLU A 100 9.28 2.40 -9.04
N ILE A 101 10.34 1.95 -8.35
CA ILE A 101 11.70 1.84 -8.91
C ILE A 101 11.76 0.75 -9.98
N PHE A 102 11.33 -0.47 -9.66
CA PHE A 102 11.54 -1.64 -10.52
C PHE A 102 10.55 -1.75 -11.67
N ILE A 103 9.27 -1.39 -11.46
CA ILE A 103 8.21 -1.55 -12.47
C ILE A 103 7.99 -0.25 -13.23
N PHE A 104 7.94 0.87 -12.52
CA PHE A 104 7.68 2.18 -13.12
C PHE A 104 8.97 2.91 -13.54
N ASN A 105 10.14 2.28 -13.36
CA ASN A 105 11.45 2.85 -13.70
C ASN A 105 11.67 4.25 -13.09
N LYS A 106 11.11 4.49 -11.90
CA LYS A 106 11.28 5.75 -11.18
C LYS A 106 12.75 5.89 -10.78
N VAL A 107 13.37 7.00 -11.16
CA VAL A 107 14.73 7.33 -10.72
C VAL A 107 14.72 7.57 -9.22
N SER A 108 15.49 6.78 -8.48
CA SER A 108 15.62 6.88 -7.02
C SER A 108 16.97 7.45 -6.64
N SER A 109 16.96 8.31 -5.63
CA SER A 109 18.16 8.79 -4.97
C SER A 109 18.77 7.71 -4.06
N LYS A 110 20.07 7.87 -3.74
CA LYS A 110 20.75 7.01 -2.75
C LYS A 110 20.13 7.12 -1.36
N ALA A 111 19.59 8.29 -1.01
CA ALA A 111 18.93 8.53 0.27
C ALA A 111 17.60 7.78 0.37
N GLU A 112 16.79 7.74 -0.70
CA GLU A 112 15.56 6.93 -0.73
C GLU A 112 15.85 5.44 -0.58
N LEU A 113 16.89 4.93 -1.26
CA LEU A 113 17.27 3.52 -1.13
C LEU A 113 17.76 3.19 0.29
N LEU A 114 18.55 4.08 0.89
CA LEU A 114 18.96 3.94 2.29
C LEU A 114 17.75 3.97 3.24
N GLY A 115 16.77 4.83 2.97
CA GLY A 115 15.52 4.91 3.73
C GLY A 115 14.74 3.59 3.70
N ILE A 116 14.62 2.95 2.52
CA ILE A 116 14.00 1.63 2.39
C ILE A 116 14.75 0.61 3.26
N CYS A 117 16.09 0.58 3.21
CA CYS A 117 16.90 -0.34 4.01
C CYS A 117 16.70 -0.13 5.52
N ILE A 118 16.68 1.13 5.98
CA ILE A 118 16.47 1.48 7.39
C ILE A 118 15.08 1.04 7.85
N VAL A 119 14.04 1.26 7.05
CA VAL A 119 12.66 0.83 7.38
C VAL A 119 12.59 -0.69 7.51
N ILE A 120 13.16 -1.44 6.57
CA ILE A 120 13.17 -2.91 6.61
C ILE A 120 13.93 -3.40 7.86
N ALA A 121 15.07 -2.79 8.17
CA ALA A 121 15.84 -3.13 9.37
C ALA A 121 15.08 -2.82 10.67
N GLY A 122 14.41 -1.67 10.75
CA GLY A 122 13.60 -1.29 11.90
C GLY A 122 12.44 -2.26 12.13
N VAL A 123 11.72 -2.63 11.07
CA VAL A 123 10.65 -3.64 11.15
C VAL A 123 11.18 -5.01 11.58
N PHE A 124 12.35 -5.42 11.06
CA PHE A 124 12.98 -6.66 11.46
C PHE A 124 13.31 -6.68 12.96
N LEU A 125 13.82 -5.57 13.51
CA LEU A 125 14.06 -5.45 14.94
C LEU A 125 12.75 -5.56 15.74
N CYS A 126 11.69 -4.84 15.33
CA CYS A 126 10.40 -4.87 16.02
C CYS A 126 9.70 -6.24 16.01
N ILE A 127 10.06 -7.16 15.11
CA ILE A 127 9.48 -8.51 15.05
C ILE A 127 10.32 -9.52 15.88
N ASN A 128 11.60 -9.23 16.13
CA ASN A 128 12.50 -10.11 16.87
C ASN A 128 12.61 -9.77 18.37
N ASP A 129 11.96 -8.69 18.83
CA ASP A 129 11.74 -8.39 20.25
C ASP A 129 10.53 -9.16 20.80
#